data_AF-A0A556QDM8-F1
#
_entry.id   AF-A0A556QDM8-F1
#
_cell.length_a   1.000
_cell.length_b   1.000
_cell.length_c   1.000
_cell.angle_alpha   90.00
_cell.angle_beta   90.00
_cell.angle_gamma   90.00
#
_symmetry.space_group_name_H-M   'P 1'
#
loop_
_entity.id
_entity.type
_entity.pdbx_description
1 polymer ?
#
loop_
_entity_poly.entity_id
_entity_poly.type
_entity_poly.pdbx_seq_one_letter_code
_entity_poly.pdbx_strand_id
1 'polypeptide(L)'
;MKSRFFICVIFVGALIVSGCSIGLRRDSEKIEASLLEITPLGSSPEVVLEFIKKKEWQTKGYSQQSGFYKQQPGRKAETVGTSHIQASLGDYCHFPIGTTNTSAFWGFDSDRRLIGIWIWKTTDSL
;
A
#
# COMPACT_ATOMS: atom_id res chain seq x y z
N MET A 1 48.37 -33.25 -9.34
CA MET A 1 48.29 -31.95 -10.07
C MET A 1 47.47 -32.21 -11.33
N LYS A 2 46.31 -31.62 -11.63
CA LYS A 2 45.74 -30.31 -11.31
C LYS A 2 44.22 -30.45 -11.12
N SER A 3 43.74 -30.03 -9.96
CA SER A 3 42.35 -29.63 -9.74
C SER A 3 42.12 -28.30 -10.45
N ARG A 4 41.09 -28.18 -11.31
CA ARG A 4 40.34 -26.94 -11.64
C ARG A 4 38.96 -27.29 -12.20
N PHE A 5 38.14 -27.93 -11.36
CA PHE A 5 36.71 -27.58 -11.30
C PHE A 5 36.68 -26.14 -10.80
N PHE A 6 36.13 -25.19 -11.55
CA PHE A 6 35.47 -23.96 -11.08
C PHE A 6 35.44 -22.91 -12.20
N ILE A 7 34.34 -22.14 -12.22
CA ILE A 7 34.10 -20.92 -13.00
C ILE A 7 33.45 -21.15 -14.37
N CYS A 8 32.11 -21.23 -14.35
CA CYS A 8 31.24 -20.54 -15.32
C CYS A 8 29.78 -20.55 -14.84
N VAL A 9 29.55 -20.15 -13.58
CA VAL A 9 28.20 -19.81 -13.07
C VAL A 9 28.26 -18.36 -12.60
N ILE A 10 28.40 -17.45 -13.56
CA ILE A 10 28.52 -16.01 -13.34
C ILE A 10 27.58 -15.35 -14.36
N PHE A 11 26.49 -14.77 -13.82
CA PHE A 11 25.67 -13.70 -14.43
C PHE A 11 24.59 -14.06 -15.46
N VAL A 12 23.61 -14.91 -15.10
CA VAL A 12 22.24 -14.82 -15.66
C VAL A 12 21.21 -14.84 -14.52
N GLY A 13 21.49 -14.10 -13.45
CA GLY A 13 20.67 -14.04 -12.23
C GLY A 13 20.44 -12.61 -11.73
N ALA A 14 20.48 -11.63 -12.63
CA ALA A 14 20.34 -10.22 -12.27
C ALA A 14 19.53 -9.50 -13.34
N LEU A 15 18.21 -9.77 -13.43
CA LEU A 15 17.21 -8.89 -14.08
C LEU A 15 15.76 -9.37 -13.85
N ILE A 16 15.46 -9.96 -12.70
CA ILE A 16 14.08 -10.08 -12.22
C ILE A 16 13.99 -9.41 -10.84
N VAL A 17 14.55 -8.21 -10.72
CA VAL A 17 14.34 -7.39 -9.52
C VAL A 17 13.25 -6.39 -9.82
N SER A 18 12.04 -6.81 -9.46
CA SER A 18 11.02 -5.96 -8.84
C SER A 18 10.56 -4.71 -9.61
N GLY A 19 9.91 -4.91 -10.76
CA GLY A 19 9.10 -3.87 -11.39
C GLY A 19 7.87 -3.43 -10.57
N CYS A 20 7.48 -4.18 -9.54
CA CYS A 20 6.29 -3.88 -8.74
C CYS A 20 6.52 -2.82 -7.64
N SER A 21 7.75 -2.61 -7.17
CA SER A 21 8.03 -1.68 -6.05
C SER A 21 8.14 -0.22 -6.48
N ILE A 22 8.28 0.09 -7.78
CA ILE A 22 8.49 1.46 -8.28
C ILE A 22 7.26 2.34 -8.03
N GLY A 23 6.05 1.79 -8.12
CA GLY A 23 4.81 2.52 -7.88
C GLY A 23 4.65 2.99 -6.43
N LEU A 24 5.14 2.21 -5.46
CA LEU A 24 4.97 2.48 -4.02
C LEU A 24 5.91 3.58 -3.51
N ARG A 25 6.98 3.87 -4.23
CA ARG A 25 7.90 4.99 -3.93
C ARG A 25 7.30 6.36 -4.25
N ARG A 26 6.21 6.43 -5.01
CA ARG A 26 5.54 7.69 -5.37
C ARG A 26 4.99 8.41 -4.15
N ASP A 27 4.78 9.72 -4.28
CA ASP A 27 4.12 10.54 -3.28
C ASP A 27 2.74 9.95 -2.92
N SER A 28 2.37 10.04 -1.64
CA SER A 28 1.12 9.49 -1.12
C SER A 28 -0.09 10.05 -1.87
N GLU A 29 -0.07 11.33 -2.25
CA GLU A 29 -1.13 12.00 -3.01
C GLU A 29 -1.31 11.41 -4.41
N LYS A 30 -0.22 10.99 -5.06
CA LYS A 30 -0.29 10.37 -6.39
C LYS A 30 -0.87 8.96 -6.32
N ILE A 31 -0.52 8.21 -5.26
CA ILE A 31 -1.10 6.89 -5.02
C ILE A 31 -2.60 7.04 -4.68
N GLU A 32 -2.96 8.00 -3.83
CA GLU A 32 -4.35 8.35 -3.50
C GLU A 32 -5.16 8.67 -4.77
N ALA A 33 -4.64 9.55 -5.63
CA ALA A 33 -5.29 9.92 -6.88
C ALA A 33 -5.51 8.70 -7.81
N SER A 34 -4.48 7.87 -8.02
CA SER A 34 -4.61 6.66 -8.84
C SER A 34 -5.61 5.65 -8.26
N LEU A 35 -5.76 5.56 -6.94
CA LEU A 35 -6.77 4.71 -6.33
C LEU A 35 -8.17 5.31 -6.48
N LEU A 36 -8.32 6.64 -6.38
CA LEU A 36 -9.60 7.32 -6.59
C LEU A 36 -10.12 7.21 -8.04
N GLU A 37 -9.23 7.06 -9.03
CA GLU A 37 -9.62 6.77 -10.41
C GLU A 37 -10.30 5.38 -10.56
N ILE A 38 -9.95 4.43 -9.69
CA ILE A 38 -10.45 3.04 -9.76
C ILE A 38 -11.60 2.80 -8.78
N THR A 39 -11.47 3.31 -7.57
CA THR A 39 -12.48 3.31 -6.52
C THR A 39 -12.89 4.75 -6.23
N PRO A 40 -13.79 5.36 -7.04
CA PRO A 40 -14.18 6.74 -6.88
C PRO A 40 -15.00 6.95 -5.60
N LEU A 41 -15.05 8.21 -5.14
CA LEU A 41 -15.90 8.61 -4.02
C LEU A 41 -17.35 8.15 -4.26
N GLY A 42 -18.02 7.69 -3.21
CA GLY A 42 -19.35 7.08 -3.29
C GLY A 42 -19.36 5.57 -3.52
N SER A 43 -18.20 4.95 -3.82
CA SER A 43 -18.09 3.49 -3.93
C SER A 43 -18.50 2.78 -2.64
N SER A 44 -19.10 1.60 -2.76
CA SER A 44 -19.45 0.78 -1.59
C SER A 44 -18.24 -0.03 -1.09
N PRO A 45 -18.25 -0.50 0.17
CA PRO A 45 -17.19 -1.36 0.71
C PRO A 45 -16.97 -2.63 -0.13
N GLU A 46 -18.03 -3.19 -0.70
CA GLU A 46 -17.98 -4.41 -1.52
C GLU A 46 -17.14 -4.19 -2.78
N VAL A 47 -17.33 -3.06 -3.48
CA VAL A 47 -16.53 -2.69 -4.66
C VAL A 47 -15.04 -2.56 -4.29
N VAL A 48 -14.75 -1.95 -3.14
CA VAL A 48 -13.38 -1.80 -2.64
C VAL A 48 -12.77 -3.17 -2.30
N LEU A 49 -13.51 -4.06 -1.64
CA LEU A 49 -13.05 -5.42 -1.31
C LEU A 49 -12.80 -6.25 -2.57
N GLU A 50 -13.67 -6.17 -3.57
CA GLU A 50 -13.47 -6.83 -4.87
C GLU A 50 -12.22 -6.32 -5.57
N PHE A 51 -11.99 -5.01 -5.54
CA PHE A 51 -10.79 -4.40 -6.08
C PHE A 51 -9.51 -4.88 -5.37
N ILE A 52 -9.50 -4.86 -4.02
CA ILE A 52 -8.38 -5.34 -3.21
C ILE A 52 -8.08 -6.82 -3.53
N LYS A 53 -9.14 -7.64 -3.61
CA LYS A 53 -9.02 -9.06 -3.98
C LYS A 53 -8.44 -9.23 -5.38
N LYS A 54 -8.90 -8.46 -6.36
CA LYS A 54 -8.39 -8.48 -7.75
C LYS A 54 -6.91 -8.07 -7.84
N LYS A 55 -6.46 -7.19 -6.94
CA LYS A 55 -5.05 -6.77 -6.84
C LYS A 55 -4.19 -7.74 -6.02
N GLU A 56 -4.78 -8.78 -5.46
CA GLU A 56 -4.12 -9.73 -4.56
C GLU A 56 -3.43 -9.05 -3.37
N TRP A 57 -3.97 -7.90 -2.94
CA TRP A 57 -3.46 -7.18 -1.78
C TRP A 57 -3.97 -7.82 -0.50
N GLN A 58 -3.11 -7.88 0.51
CA GLN A 58 -3.49 -8.41 1.81
C GLN A 58 -4.35 -7.38 2.56
N THR A 59 -5.63 -7.70 2.77
CA THR A 59 -6.49 -6.96 3.70
C THR A 59 -5.95 -7.15 5.12
N LYS A 60 -5.59 -6.04 5.78
CA LYS A 60 -5.07 -6.05 7.16
C LYS A 60 -6.19 -5.88 8.18
N GLY A 61 -7.29 -5.23 7.80
CA GLY A 61 -8.46 -5.08 8.66
C GLY A 61 -9.64 -4.47 7.94
N TYR A 62 -10.84 -4.80 8.42
CA TYR A 62 -12.08 -4.08 8.12
C TYR A 62 -12.71 -3.71 9.46
N SER A 63 -12.66 -2.43 9.80
CA SER A 63 -13.24 -1.95 11.05
C SER A 63 -14.52 -1.19 10.76
N GLN A 64 -15.63 -1.71 11.28
CA GLN A 64 -16.94 -1.09 11.17
C GLN A 64 -17.21 -0.03 12.26
N GLN A 65 -16.34 0.03 13.28
CA GLN A 65 -16.59 0.79 14.51
C GLN A 65 -15.45 1.73 14.91
N SER A 66 -14.26 1.57 14.33
CA SER A 66 -13.20 2.56 14.54
C SER A 66 -13.21 3.59 13.42
N GLY A 67 -13.40 4.83 13.83
CA GLY A 67 -13.46 5.97 12.93
C GLY A 67 -12.25 6.05 12.00
N PHE A 68 -12.47 6.58 10.81
CA PHE A 68 -11.40 6.83 9.85
C PHE A 68 -10.70 8.15 10.19
N TYR A 69 -9.49 8.08 10.74
CA TYR A 69 -8.69 9.26 11.08
C TYR A 69 -7.77 9.64 9.93
N LYS A 70 -7.97 10.81 9.31
CA LYS A 70 -7.01 11.33 8.34
C LYS A 70 -5.97 12.16 9.07
N GLN A 71 -4.74 11.65 9.20
CA GLN A 71 -3.63 12.41 9.77
C GLN A 71 -2.87 13.11 8.63
N GLN A 72 -3.06 14.43 8.52
CA GLN A 72 -2.29 15.28 7.60
C GLN A 72 -1.28 16.12 8.40
N PRO A 73 -0.03 16.26 7.95
CA PRO A 73 0.94 17.14 8.58
C PRO A 73 0.39 18.57 8.71
N GLY A 74 0.44 19.14 9.91
CA GLY A 74 -0.05 20.49 10.19
C GLY A 74 -1.57 20.63 10.33
N ARG A 75 -2.34 19.54 10.27
CA ARG A 75 -3.78 19.53 10.58
C ARG A 75 -4.08 18.59 11.74
N LYS A 76 -5.08 18.93 12.55
CA LYS A 76 -5.57 18.01 13.58
C LYS A 76 -6.13 16.77 12.91
N ALA A 77 -5.85 15.61 13.49
CA ALA A 77 -6.48 14.36 13.07
C ALA A 77 -7.99 14.52 13.18
N GLU A 78 -8.69 14.35 12.06
CA GLU A 78 -10.14 14.46 12.00
C GLU A 78 -10.71 13.07 11.72
N THR A 79 -11.72 12.69 12.49
CA THR A 79 -12.53 11.51 12.20
C THR A 79 -13.46 11.86 11.07
N VAL A 80 -13.11 11.42 9.86
CA VAL A 80 -13.87 11.78 8.67
C VAL A 80 -14.97 10.77 8.37
N GLY A 81 -14.86 9.53 8.88
CA GLY A 81 -15.80 8.43 8.59
C GLY A 81 -16.06 7.51 9.78
N THR A 82 -17.08 6.64 9.62
CA THR A 82 -17.56 5.70 10.65
C THR A 82 -16.83 4.35 10.59
N SER A 83 -16.34 3.98 9.41
CA SER A 83 -15.68 2.69 9.17
C SER A 83 -14.56 2.82 8.14
N HIS A 84 -13.68 1.81 8.08
CA HIS A 84 -12.62 1.77 7.08
C HIS A 84 -12.19 0.35 6.70
N ILE A 85 -11.66 0.20 5.49
CA ILE A 85 -10.93 -0.98 5.02
C ILE A 85 -9.45 -0.63 4.92
N GLN A 86 -8.57 -1.49 5.43
CA GLN A 86 -7.12 -1.36 5.30
C GLN A 86 -6.56 -2.51 4.44
N ALA A 87 -5.71 -2.18 3.48
CA ALA A 87 -4.92 -3.16 2.73
C ALA A 87 -3.45 -2.75 2.62
N SER A 88 -2.56 -3.75 2.62
CA SER A 88 -1.13 -3.57 2.33
C SER A 88 -0.93 -3.54 0.82
N LEU A 89 -0.43 -2.41 0.30
CA LEU A 89 -0.09 -2.26 -1.10
C LEU A 89 1.25 -2.93 -1.45
N GLY A 90 2.06 -3.20 -0.42
CA GLY A 90 3.35 -3.87 -0.52
C GLY A 90 4.48 -3.08 0.15
N ASP A 91 5.68 -3.62 0.00
CA ASP A 91 6.89 -3.10 0.64
C ASP A 91 7.89 -2.62 -0.41
N TYR A 92 8.72 -1.65 -0.03
CA TYR A 92 9.90 -1.29 -0.80
C TYR A 92 11.09 -1.02 0.11
N CYS A 93 12.26 -1.51 -0.32
CA CYS A 93 13.50 -1.32 0.41
C CYS A 93 14.16 0.00 0.00
N HIS A 94 14.64 0.76 0.99
CA HIS A 94 15.61 1.82 0.83
C HIS A 94 16.96 1.26 1.30
N PHE A 95 17.83 0.86 0.39
CA PHE A 95 19.19 0.51 0.79
C PHE A 95 19.98 1.80 1.08
N PRO A 96 20.69 1.94 2.21
CA PRO A 96 20.88 0.99 3.33
C PRO A 96 19.97 1.22 4.56
N ILE A 97 18.89 1.99 4.43
CA ILE A 97 18.12 2.64 5.51
C ILE A 97 17.01 1.76 6.12
N GLY A 98 16.43 0.81 5.37
CA GLY A 98 15.39 -0.08 5.89
C GLY A 98 14.30 -0.43 4.87
N THR A 99 13.19 -1.00 5.36
CA THR A 99 12.03 -1.38 4.54
C THR A 99 10.85 -0.49 4.87
N THR A 100 10.20 0.06 3.85
CA THR A 100 8.96 0.83 3.99
C THR A 100 7.77 -0.01 3.57
N ASN A 101 6.83 -0.24 4.48
CA ASN A 101 5.50 -0.77 4.15
C ASN A 101 4.57 0.36 3.73
N THR A 102 3.84 0.16 2.63
CA THR A 102 2.78 1.08 2.19
C THR A 102 1.42 0.43 2.38
N SER A 103 0.56 1.08 3.16
CA SER A 103 -0.83 0.67 3.40
C SER A 103 -1.79 1.73 2.86
N ALA A 104 -2.91 1.29 2.30
CA ALA A 104 -4.03 2.15 1.94
C ALA A 104 -5.21 1.90 2.87
N PHE A 105 -5.87 2.99 3.23
CA PHE A 105 -7.09 3.00 4.03
C PHE A 105 -8.21 3.64 3.21
N TRP A 106 -9.30 2.92 3.00
CA TRP A 106 -10.53 3.43 2.41
C TRP A 106 -11.51 3.76 3.53
N GLY A 107 -11.85 5.04 3.70
CA GLY A 107 -12.76 5.51 4.74
C GLY A 107 -14.19 5.66 4.23
N PHE A 108 -15.16 5.21 5.01
CA PHE A 108 -16.57 5.24 4.65
C PHE A 108 -17.40 6.07 5.64
N ASP A 109 -18.43 6.74 5.15
CA ASP A 109 -19.42 7.44 5.98
C ASP A 109 -20.49 6.49 6.57
N SER A 110 -21.48 7.06 7.26
CA SER A 110 -22.61 6.33 7.84
C SER A 110 -23.48 5.62 6.80
N ASP A 111 -23.50 6.13 5.57
CA ASP A 111 -24.27 5.56 4.45
C ASP A 111 -23.48 4.48 3.69
N ARG A 112 -22.31 4.10 4.23
CA ARG A 112 -21.38 3.13 3.64
C ARG A 112 -20.90 3.57 2.26
N ARG A 113 -20.60 4.86 2.11
CA ARG A 113 -20.04 5.45 0.89
C ARG A 113 -18.61 5.86 1.12
N LEU A 114 -17.75 5.56 0.15
CA LEU A 114 -16.34 5.96 0.19
C LEU A 114 -16.24 7.49 0.18
N ILE A 115 -15.67 8.06 1.22
CA ILE A 115 -15.48 9.52 1.37
C ILE A 115 -14.03 9.95 1.20
N GLY A 116 -13.09 9.00 1.24
CA GLY A 116 -11.69 9.29 1.03
C GLY A 116 -10.80 8.07 1.14
N ILE A 117 -9.59 8.24 0.63
CA ILE A 117 -8.51 7.27 0.74
C ILE A 117 -7.35 7.95 1.48
N TRP A 118 -6.62 7.18 2.28
CA TRP A 118 -5.42 7.65 2.94
C TRP A 118 -4.30 6.63 2.79
N ILE A 119 -3.13 7.13 2.41
CA ILE A 119 -1.91 6.32 2.25
C ILE A 119 -1.03 6.53 3.46
N TRP A 120 -0.77 5.43 4.16
CA TRP A 120 0.13 5.37 5.29
C TRP A 120 1.40 4.63 4.90
N LYS A 121 2.55 5.19 5.26
CA LYS A 121 3.86 4.57 5.04
C LYS A 121 4.60 4.48 6.36
N THR A 122 4.96 3.26 6.75
CA THR A 122 5.82 3.02 7.91
C THR A 122 7.16 2.55 7.41
N THR A 123 8.24 3.19 7.86
CA THR A 123 9.60 2.70 7.59
C THR A 123 10.15 2.10 8.86
N ASP A 124 10.47 0.81 8.78
CA ASP A 124 11.19 0.11 9.85
C ASP A 124 12.68 0.20 9.53
N SER A 125 13.43 0.89 10.39
CA SER A 125 14.89 0.91 10.39
C SER A 125 15.43 0.03 11.52
N LEU A 126 16.47 -0.75 11.22
CA LEU A 126 17.23 -1.56 12.19
C LEU A 126 18.02 -0.70 13.18
#